data_AF-A0A1V5TMW6-F1
#
_entry.id   AF-A0A1V5TMW6-F1
#
_cell.length_a   1.000
_cell.length_b   1.000
_cell.length_c   1.000
_cell.angle_alpha   90.00
_cell.angle_beta   90.00
_cell.angle_gamma   90.00
#
_symmetry.space_group_name_H-M   'P 1'
#
loop_
_entity.id
_entity.type
_entity.pdbx_description
1 polymer ?
#
loop_
_entity_poly.entity_id
_entity_poly.type
_entity_poly.pdbx_seq_one_letter_code
_entity_poly.pdbx_strand_id
1 'polypeptide(L)'
;MRDALQEQLQQCKAELDNIDSIIRSSPLDKNVPYLTMYALIKSCGTIEYVFKSIVADYFSISTIPQIHTYIDNTVREGYSSPKYDNICRLIRKFDDKWTKAFKQNIEDHPNKNKIIDSINSLVNNRHQFAHGKNPTVSFKEIQNYYSDSVEVLNILDAVVK
;
A
#
# COMPACT_ATOMS: atom_id res chain seq x y z
N MET A 1 -0.25 -2.46 14.40
CA MET A 1 -0.04 -1.22 13.61
C MET A 1 -0.43 -0.06 14.48
N ARG A 2 0.35 1.04 14.48
CA ARG A 2 0.00 2.24 15.25
C ARG A 2 -1.39 2.75 14.85
N ASP A 3 -2.17 3.21 15.83
CA ASP A 3 -3.55 3.66 15.62
C ASP A 3 -3.67 4.71 14.51
N ALA A 4 -2.73 5.67 14.46
CA ALA A 4 -2.71 6.70 13.41
C ALA A 4 -2.57 6.14 11.99
N LEU A 5 -1.83 5.04 11.80
CA LEU A 5 -1.70 4.39 10.49
C LEU A 5 -2.95 3.59 10.14
N GLN A 6 -3.59 2.95 11.12
CA GLN A 6 -4.88 2.29 10.93
C GLN A 6 -5.97 3.30 10.55
N GLU A 7 -5.96 4.47 11.17
CA GLU A 7 -6.87 5.56 10.85
C GLU A 7 -6.69 6.03 9.40
N GLN A 8 -5.44 6.18 8.92
CA GLN A 8 -5.18 6.52 7.52
C GLN A 8 -5.75 5.47 6.54
N LEU A 9 -5.69 4.19 6.89
CA LEU A 9 -6.30 3.13 6.08
C LEU A 9 -7.84 3.22 6.11
N GLN A 10 -8.42 3.43 7.28
CA GLN A 10 -9.87 3.56 7.44
C GLN A 10 -10.44 4.79 6.73
N GLN A 11 -9.75 5.93 6.81
CA GLN A 11 -10.14 7.16 6.11
C GLN A 11 -10.13 6.95 4.59
N CYS A 12 -9.07 6.32 4.05
CA CYS A 12 -9.04 6.00 2.62
C CYS A 12 -10.14 5.00 2.23
N LYS A 13 -10.43 4.00 3.06
CA LYS A 13 -11.55 3.07 2.82
C LYS A 13 -12.90 3.79 2.80
N ALA A 14 -13.16 4.65 3.76
CA ALA A 14 -14.40 5.43 3.83
C ALA A 14 -14.53 6.36 2.61
N GLU A 15 -13.44 6.98 2.18
CA GLU A 15 -13.40 7.79 0.96
C GLU A 15 -13.73 6.97 -0.29
N LEU A 16 -13.17 5.75 -0.42
CA LEU A 16 -13.53 4.83 -1.49
C LEU A 16 -15.01 4.40 -1.44
N ASP A 17 -15.57 4.18 -0.26
CA ASP A 17 -17.00 3.82 -0.12
C ASP A 17 -17.93 4.97 -0.51
N ASN A 18 -17.54 6.20 -0.20
CA ASN A 18 -18.24 7.40 -0.65
C ASN A 18 -18.20 7.54 -2.18
N ILE A 19 -17.04 7.32 -2.80
CA ILE A 19 -16.91 7.35 -4.26
C ILE A 19 -17.73 6.22 -4.91
N ASP A 20 -17.75 5.01 -4.34
CA ASP A 20 -18.59 3.90 -4.83
C ASP A 20 -20.06 4.31 -4.86
N SER A 21 -20.52 4.98 -3.80
CA SER A 21 -21.90 5.45 -3.69
C SER A 21 -22.23 6.49 -4.76
N ILE A 22 -21.31 7.42 -5.04
CA ILE A 22 -21.45 8.40 -6.13
C ILE A 22 -21.53 7.69 -7.48
N ILE A 23 -20.60 6.78 -7.77
CA ILE A 23 -20.56 6.04 -9.05
C ILE A 23 -21.83 5.21 -9.24
N ARG A 24 -22.30 4.51 -8.20
CA ARG A 24 -23.53 3.70 -8.30
C ARG A 24 -24.78 4.53 -8.54
N SER A 25 -24.83 5.76 -8.04
CA SER A 25 -25.96 6.67 -8.27
C SER A 25 -26.06 7.15 -9.72
N SER A 26 -24.92 7.23 -10.43
CA SER A 26 -24.87 7.61 -11.85
C SER A 26 -23.70 6.92 -12.57
N PRO A 27 -23.84 5.62 -12.94
CA PRO A 27 -22.70 4.83 -13.44
C PRO A 27 -22.16 5.27 -14.80
N LEU A 28 -22.97 5.98 -15.58
CA LEU A 28 -22.61 6.50 -16.90
C LEU A 28 -22.20 7.98 -16.87
N ASP A 29 -22.06 8.57 -15.66
CA ASP A 29 -21.61 9.94 -15.54
C ASP A 29 -20.19 10.09 -16.10
N LYS A 30 -19.96 11.16 -16.86
CA LYS A 30 -18.65 11.48 -17.46
C LYS A 30 -17.54 11.65 -16.43
N ASN A 31 -17.88 11.85 -15.15
CA ASN A 31 -16.91 11.98 -14.06
C ASN A 31 -16.41 10.64 -13.50
N VAL A 32 -17.09 9.52 -13.79
CA VAL A 32 -16.71 8.19 -13.28
C VAL A 32 -15.25 7.84 -13.61
N PRO A 33 -14.72 8.07 -14.83
CA PRO A 33 -13.31 7.81 -15.13
C PRO A 33 -12.34 8.65 -14.27
N TYR A 34 -12.66 9.92 -14.01
CA TYR A 34 -11.83 10.79 -13.17
C TYR A 34 -11.81 10.32 -11.71
N LEU A 35 -12.98 9.97 -11.17
CA LEU A 35 -13.12 9.41 -9.83
C LEU A 35 -12.38 8.07 -9.69
N THR A 36 -12.42 7.24 -10.74
CA THR A 36 -11.70 5.96 -10.80
C THR A 36 -10.18 6.19 -10.74
N MET A 37 -9.65 7.12 -11.52
CA MET A 37 -8.22 7.43 -11.49
C MET A 37 -7.78 8.14 -10.20
N TYR A 38 -8.62 8.99 -9.63
CA TYR A 38 -8.42 9.56 -8.31
C TYR A 38 -8.28 8.44 -7.26
N ALA A 39 -9.23 7.50 -7.24
CA ALA A 39 -9.23 6.37 -6.31
C ALA A 39 -7.99 5.49 -6.46
N LEU A 40 -7.51 5.28 -7.69
CA LEU A 40 -6.26 4.56 -7.97
C LEU A 40 -5.06 5.25 -7.30
N ILE A 41 -4.93 6.56 -7.50
CA ILE A 41 -3.82 7.35 -6.95
C ILE A 41 -3.90 7.41 -5.43
N LYS A 42 -5.09 7.69 -4.88
CA LYS A 42 -5.31 7.76 -3.43
C LYS A 42 -5.01 6.42 -2.75
N SER A 43 -5.55 5.33 -3.28
CA SER A 43 -5.32 3.97 -2.76
C SER A 43 -3.84 3.60 -2.76
N CYS A 44 -3.15 3.76 -3.90
CA CYS A 44 -1.73 3.42 -4.01
C CYS A 44 -0.87 4.31 -3.11
N GLY A 45 -1.16 5.62 -3.03
CA GLY A 45 -0.43 6.57 -2.19
C GLY A 45 -0.59 6.26 -0.70
N THR A 46 -1.80 5.95 -0.25
CA THR A 46 -2.05 5.54 1.14
C THR A 46 -1.32 4.24 1.49
N ILE A 47 -1.39 3.21 0.64
CA ILE A 47 -0.66 1.95 0.87
C ILE A 47 0.85 2.20 0.91
N GLU A 48 1.38 3.03 0.00
CA GLU A 48 2.81 3.37 -0.01
C GLU A 48 3.25 4.08 1.29
N TYR A 49 2.48 5.09 1.71
CA TYR A 49 2.74 5.83 2.93
C TYR A 49 2.74 4.92 4.16
N VAL A 50 1.72 4.07 4.30
CA VAL A 50 1.59 3.19 5.48
C VAL A 50 2.69 2.13 5.50
N PHE A 51 3.03 1.48 4.39
CA PHE A 51 4.11 0.48 4.39
C PHE A 51 5.46 1.09 4.80
N LYS A 52 5.78 2.27 4.26
CA LYS A 52 7.02 2.99 4.63
C LYS A 52 7.00 3.38 6.11
N SER A 53 5.84 3.81 6.60
CA SER A 53 5.68 4.24 7.99
C SER A 53 5.82 3.07 8.96
N ILE A 54 5.25 1.89 8.69
CA ILE A 54 5.43 0.68 9.52
C ILE A 54 6.93 0.41 9.76
N VAL A 55 7.74 0.46 8.69
CA VAL A 55 9.18 0.20 8.78
C VAL A 55 9.92 1.33 9.50
N ALA A 56 9.66 2.59 9.10
CA ALA A 56 10.37 3.74 9.66
C ALA A 56 10.05 3.97 11.15
N ASP A 57 8.80 3.75 11.54
CA ASP A 57 8.30 4.00 12.88
C ASP A 57 8.88 3.03 13.91
N TYR A 58 9.30 1.83 13.50
CA TYR A 58 10.05 0.91 14.36
C TYR A 58 11.34 1.55 14.89
N PHE A 59 12.03 2.33 14.05
CA PHE A 59 13.29 2.98 14.42
C PHE A 59 13.10 4.30 15.16
N SER A 60 11.87 4.78 15.36
CA SER A 60 11.63 6.07 16.03
C SER A 60 12.04 6.06 17.51
N ILE A 61 12.22 4.87 18.11
CA ILE A 61 12.72 4.71 19.49
C ILE A 61 14.22 4.99 19.62
N SER A 62 14.96 5.01 18.51
CA SER A 62 16.38 5.30 18.51
C SER A 62 16.65 6.71 19.01
N THR A 63 17.67 6.88 19.86
CA THR A 63 18.12 8.21 20.28
C THR A 63 19.26 8.75 19.41
N ILE A 64 19.67 8.02 18.37
CA ILE A 64 20.80 8.36 17.49
C ILE A 64 20.29 9.14 16.27
N PRO A 65 20.61 10.44 16.11
CA PRO A 65 20.12 11.27 15.01
C PRO A 65 20.45 10.72 13.62
N GLN A 66 21.65 10.14 13.45
CA GLN A 66 22.10 9.58 12.17
C GLN A 66 21.25 8.40 11.72
N ILE A 67 20.67 7.64 12.66
CA ILE A 67 19.72 6.58 12.32
C ILE A 67 18.45 7.19 11.75
N HIS A 68 17.90 8.24 12.36
CA HIS A 68 16.72 8.93 11.84
C HIS A 68 16.95 9.46 10.43
N THR A 69 18.07 10.17 10.20
CA THR A 69 18.45 10.64 8.85
C THR A 69 18.57 9.49 7.85
N TYR A 70 19.20 8.37 8.24
CA TYR A 70 19.32 7.21 7.36
C TYR A 70 17.96 6.60 7.03
N ILE A 71 17.06 6.49 8.01
CA ILE A 71 15.72 5.94 7.83
C ILE A 71 14.87 6.83 6.95
N ASP A 72 14.89 8.15 7.16
CA ASP A 72 14.14 9.09 6.32
C ASP A 72 14.57 8.98 4.86
N ASN A 73 15.88 9.04 4.59
CA ASN A 73 16.43 8.93 3.24
C ASN A 73 16.18 7.55 2.60
N THR A 74 16.29 6.46 3.38
CA THR A 74 16.24 5.08 2.85
C THR A 74 14.81 4.57 2.70
N VAL A 75 13.92 4.94 3.62
CA VAL A 75 12.57 4.40 3.74
C VAL A 75 11.54 5.42 3.26
N ARG A 76 11.48 6.60 3.87
CA ARG A 76 10.41 7.58 3.61
C ARG A 76 10.56 8.22 2.22
N GLU A 77 11.74 8.73 1.93
CA GLU A 77 12.10 9.37 0.65
C GLU A 77 12.49 8.35 -0.44
N GLY A 78 12.74 7.10 -0.03
CA GLY A 78 13.13 6.04 -0.96
C GLY A 78 12.08 5.79 -2.06
N TYR A 79 12.53 5.61 -3.29
CA TYR A 79 11.69 5.38 -4.49
C TYR A 79 10.98 4.01 -4.53
N SER A 80 10.95 3.27 -3.43
CA SER A 80 10.37 1.92 -3.40
C SER A 80 8.85 1.99 -3.34
N SER A 81 8.19 1.64 -4.44
CA SER A 81 6.74 1.41 -4.45
C SER A 81 6.38 0.15 -3.66
N PRO A 82 5.14 0.02 -3.17
CA PRO A 82 4.72 -1.07 -2.27
C PRO A 82 4.54 -2.42 -2.97
N LYS A 83 5.22 -2.69 -4.09
CA LYS A 83 5.22 -4.04 -4.70
C LYS A 83 5.76 -5.05 -3.70
N TYR A 84 5.24 -6.27 -3.74
CA TYR A 84 5.66 -7.36 -2.83
C TYR A 84 7.19 -7.53 -2.78
N ASP A 85 7.84 -7.60 -3.95
CA ASP A 85 9.30 -7.76 -4.03
C ASP A 85 10.08 -6.54 -3.53
N ASN A 86 9.50 -5.34 -3.64
CA ASN A 86 10.11 -4.12 -3.13
C ASN A 86 10.01 -4.06 -1.60
N ILE A 87 8.86 -4.45 -1.03
CA ILE A 87 8.68 -4.60 0.42
C ILE A 87 9.72 -5.59 0.96
N CYS A 88 9.81 -6.78 0.36
CA CYS A 88 10.81 -7.79 0.73
C CYS A 88 12.25 -7.24 0.66
N ARG A 89 12.59 -6.54 -0.42
CA ARG A 89 13.93 -5.94 -0.59
C ARG A 89 14.22 -4.86 0.45
N LEU A 90 13.22 -4.06 0.83
CA LEU A 90 13.39 -3.02 1.83
C LEU A 90 13.64 -3.60 3.22
N ILE A 91 12.75 -4.47 3.70
CA ILE A 91 12.86 -5.02 5.05
C ILE A 91 14.12 -5.88 5.23
N ARG A 92 14.61 -6.51 4.14
CA ARG A 92 15.87 -7.25 4.14
C ARG A 92 17.10 -6.41 4.46
N LYS A 93 17.06 -5.10 4.15
CA LYS A 93 18.16 -4.19 4.51
C LYS A 93 18.34 -4.05 6.02
N PHE A 94 17.30 -4.37 6.79
CA PHE A 94 17.28 -4.22 8.23
C PHE A 94 17.42 -5.57 8.95
N ASP A 95 16.62 -6.57 8.54
CA ASP A 95 16.69 -7.92 9.12
C ASP A 95 16.25 -9.00 8.11
N ASP A 96 17.12 -9.97 7.86
CA ASP A 96 16.81 -11.16 7.07
C ASP A 96 15.70 -12.01 7.72
N LYS A 97 15.55 -11.98 9.05
CA LYS A 97 14.48 -12.69 9.77
C LYS A 97 13.12 -12.07 9.50
N TRP A 98 13.00 -10.74 9.49
CA TRP A 98 11.76 -10.06 9.10
C TRP A 98 11.33 -10.47 7.69
N THR A 99 12.30 -10.52 6.76
CA THR A 99 12.03 -10.95 5.38
C THR A 99 11.53 -12.38 5.31
N LYS A 100 12.17 -13.31 6.04
CA LYS A 100 11.76 -14.72 6.10
C LYS A 100 10.36 -14.86 6.70
N ALA A 101 10.10 -14.20 7.82
CA ALA A 101 8.79 -14.23 8.49
C ALA A 101 7.69 -13.62 7.62
N PHE A 102 7.95 -12.49 6.95
CA PHE A 102 7.00 -11.86 6.03
C PHE A 102 6.60 -12.81 4.91
N LYS A 103 7.60 -13.41 4.24
CA LYS A 103 7.37 -14.36 3.16
C LYS A 103 6.60 -15.59 3.63
N GLN A 104 6.96 -16.13 4.80
CA GLN A 104 6.27 -17.29 5.37
C GLN A 104 4.81 -16.97 5.70
N ASN A 105 4.54 -15.84 6.38
CA ASN A 105 3.18 -15.43 6.72
C ASN A 105 2.31 -15.15 5.49
N ILE A 106 2.91 -14.65 4.40
CA ILE A 106 2.22 -14.50 3.11
C ILE A 106 1.93 -15.88 2.50
N GLU A 107 2.90 -16.81 2.55
CA GLU A 107 2.76 -18.16 1.99
C GLU A 107 1.69 -18.99 2.71
N ASP A 108 1.54 -18.78 4.01
CA ASP A 108 0.53 -19.41 4.86
C ASP A 108 -0.85 -18.74 4.74
N HIS A 109 -0.95 -17.57 4.09
CA HIS A 109 -2.22 -16.87 3.93
C HIS A 109 -3.13 -17.59 2.92
N PRO A 110 -4.43 -17.83 3.23
CA PRO A 110 -5.34 -18.56 2.34
C PRO A 110 -5.46 -17.95 0.93
N ASN A 111 -5.31 -16.63 0.84
CA ASN A 111 -5.43 -15.87 -0.41
C ASN A 111 -4.08 -15.34 -0.93
N LYS A 112 -2.96 -16.03 -0.64
CA LYS A 112 -1.59 -15.56 -0.95
C LYS A 112 -1.40 -14.98 -2.36
N ASN A 113 -1.84 -15.69 -3.38
CA ASN A 113 -1.68 -15.26 -4.77
C ASN A 113 -2.49 -13.97 -5.02
N LYS A 114 -3.73 -13.92 -4.52
CA LYS A 114 -4.63 -12.78 -4.70
C LYS A 114 -4.08 -11.51 -4.07
N ILE A 115 -3.57 -11.58 -2.84
CA ILE A 115 -3.06 -10.39 -2.13
C ILE A 115 -1.75 -9.87 -2.77
N ILE A 116 -0.90 -10.77 -3.26
CA ILE A 116 0.32 -10.41 -4.02
C ILE A 116 -0.05 -9.78 -5.36
N ASP A 117 -0.96 -10.39 -6.12
CA ASP A 117 -1.39 -9.90 -7.42
C ASP A 117 -2.09 -8.55 -7.29
N SER A 118 -2.89 -8.36 -6.24
CA SER A 118 -3.60 -7.12 -5.96
C SER A 118 -2.67 -5.95 -5.70
N ILE A 119 -1.71 -6.09 -4.79
CA ILE A 119 -0.78 -4.99 -4.47
C ILE A 119 0.12 -4.66 -5.67
N ASN A 120 0.53 -5.67 -6.43
CA ASN A 120 1.31 -5.48 -7.66
C ASN A 120 0.47 -4.80 -8.75
N SER A 121 -0.80 -5.19 -8.91
CA SER A 121 -1.73 -4.60 -9.88
C SER A 121 -2.07 -3.16 -9.52
N LEU A 122 -2.28 -2.84 -8.25
CA LEU A 122 -2.49 -1.47 -7.79
C LEU A 122 -1.34 -0.55 -8.21
N VAL A 123 -0.11 -0.99 -7.94
CA VAL A 123 1.10 -0.22 -8.31
C VAL A 123 1.27 -0.13 -9.83
N ASN A 124 1.06 -1.23 -10.55
CA ASN A 124 1.22 -1.25 -12.01
C ASN A 124 0.23 -0.30 -12.70
N ASN A 125 -1.04 -0.31 -12.28
CA ASN A 125 -2.04 0.62 -12.80
C ASN A 125 -1.68 2.07 -12.45
N ARG A 126 -1.24 2.35 -11.20
CA ARG A 126 -0.77 3.68 -10.81
C ARG A 126 0.38 4.16 -11.68
N HIS A 127 1.36 3.29 -11.95
CA HIS A 127 2.50 3.61 -12.82
C HIS A 127 2.06 3.91 -14.26
N GLN A 128 1.12 3.13 -14.80
CA GLN A 128 0.58 3.39 -16.13
C GLN A 128 -0.05 4.78 -16.20
N PHE A 129 -0.95 5.10 -15.26
CA PHE A 129 -1.61 6.39 -15.20
C PHE A 129 -0.62 7.55 -15.02
N ALA A 130 0.32 7.43 -14.08
CA ALA A 130 1.32 8.47 -13.81
C ALA A 130 2.27 8.72 -15.00
N HIS A 131 2.49 7.72 -15.86
CA HIS A 131 3.25 7.87 -17.10
C HIS A 131 2.39 8.30 -18.30
N GLY A 132 1.15 8.76 -18.08
CA GLY A 132 0.25 9.26 -19.13
C GLY A 132 -0.40 8.16 -19.99
N LYS A 133 -0.36 6.90 -19.54
CA LYS A 133 -1.11 5.80 -20.17
C LYS A 133 -2.51 5.69 -19.59
N ASN A 134 -3.39 4.95 -20.27
CA ASN A 134 -4.77 4.74 -19.86
C ASN A 134 -4.94 3.31 -19.29
N PRO A 135 -4.77 3.09 -17.97
CA PRO A 135 -5.09 1.80 -17.38
C PRO A 135 -6.59 1.50 -17.53
N THR A 136 -6.93 0.24 -17.79
CA THR A 136 -8.31 -0.21 -17.99
C THR A 136 -8.97 -0.73 -16.71
N VAL A 137 -8.37 -0.43 -15.56
CA VAL A 137 -8.85 -0.88 -14.25
C VAL A 137 -10.17 -0.20 -13.88
N SER A 138 -11.14 -0.99 -13.43
CA SER A 138 -12.41 -0.51 -12.91
C SER A 138 -12.28 0.00 -11.48
N PHE A 139 -13.22 0.85 -11.07
CA PHE A 139 -13.31 1.33 -9.69
C PHE A 139 -13.42 0.17 -8.68
N LYS A 140 -14.19 -0.86 -9.01
CA LYS A 140 -14.38 -2.01 -8.12
C LYS A 140 -13.11 -2.83 -7.96
N GLU A 141 -12.33 -3.00 -9.02
CA GLU A 141 -11.02 -3.65 -8.93
C GLU A 141 -10.08 -2.84 -8.03
N ILE A 142 -10.06 -1.51 -8.11
CA ILE A 142 -9.24 -0.67 -7.22
C ILE A 142 -9.63 -0.87 -5.75
N GLN A 143 -10.92 -0.90 -5.42
CA GLN A 143 -11.38 -1.17 -4.06
C GLN A 143 -10.91 -2.54 -3.55
N ASN A 144 -11.01 -3.57 -4.40
CA ASN A 144 -10.55 -4.91 -4.06
C ASN A 144 -9.03 -4.93 -3.87
N TYR A 145 -8.27 -4.32 -4.78
CA TYR A 145 -6.82 -4.22 -4.68
C TYR A 145 -6.38 -3.50 -3.43
N TYR A 146 -7.08 -2.43 -3.05
CA TYR A 146 -6.83 -1.69 -1.82
C TYR A 146 -7.04 -2.58 -0.59
N SER A 147 -8.20 -3.24 -0.48
CA SER A 147 -8.51 -4.12 0.65
C SER A 147 -7.51 -5.27 0.77
N ASP A 148 -7.18 -5.92 -0.34
CA ASP A 148 -6.22 -7.02 -0.39
C ASP A 148 -4.79 -6.52 -0.05
N SER A 149 -4.43 -5.30 -0.45
CA SER A 149 -3.15 -4.67 -0.08
C SER A 149 -3.07 -4.33 1.40
N VAL A 150 -4.17 -3.95 2.05
CA VAL A 150 -4.22 -3.74 3.51
C VAL A 150 -3.86 -5.02 4.26
N GLU A 151 -4.29 -6.20 3.78
CA GLU A 151 -3.88 -7.47 4.39
C GLU A 151 -2.36 -7.71 4.30
N VAL A 152 -1.73 -7.32 3.18
CA VAL A 152 -0.26 -7.37 3.05
C VAL A 152 0.40 -6.46 4.10
N LEU A 153 -0.15 -5.27 4.36
CA LEU A 153 0.36 -4.35 5.37
C LEU A 153 0.17 -4.86 6.80
N ASN A 154 -0.95 -5.54 7.09
CA ASN A 154 -1.18 -6.20 8.37
C ASN A 154 -0.14 -7.29 8.64
N ILE A 155 0.18 -8.09 7.62
CA ILE A 155 1.22 -9.12 7.70
C ILE A 155 2.60 -8.50 7.90
N LEU A 156 2.90 -7.40 7.19
CA LEU A 156 4.15 -6.65 7.35
C LEU A 156 4.31 -6.11 8.78
N ASP A 157 3.28 -5.47 9.31
CA ASP A 157 3.29 -4.93 10.67
C ASP A 157 3.48 -6.02 11.74
N ALA A 158 2.90 -7.20 11.53
CA ALA A 158 3.05 -8.32 12.45
C ALA A 158 4.49 -8.87 12.56
N VAL A 159 5.36 -8.59 11.58
CA VAL A 159 6.74 -9.10 11.53
C VAL A 159 7.81 -8.07 11.85
N VAL A 160 7.54 -6.78 11.66
CA VAL A 160 8.47 -5.69 11.99
C VAL A 160 8.43 -5.43 13.49
N LYS A 161 9.47 -5.87 14.20
CA LYS A 161 9.58 -5.86 15.67
C LYS A 161 11.01 -5.85 16.15
#